data_AF-A0A6N6JMI7-F1
#
_entry.id   AF-A0A6N6JMI7-F1
#
_cell.length_a   1.000
_cell.length_b   1.000
_cell.length_c   1.000
_cell.angle_alpha   90.00
_cell.angle_beta   90.00
_cell.angle_gamma   90.00
#
_symmetry.space_group_name_H-M   'P 1'
#
loop_
_entity.id
_entity.type
_entity.pdbx_description
1 polymer ?
#
loop_
_entity_poly.entity_id
_entity_poly.type
_entity_poly.pdbx_seq_one_letter_code
_entity_poly.pdbx_strand_id
1 'polypeptide(L)'
;MFDHKASYDPKSLHEAKDGACLEIENYIIQRLEGAVPNRWIDQLDLDVALKFLRATGAVLEHGSDARLSRLSDDELAICEEVAFDAAGRSAADLYDLLEEIAVRSETGRRNFHKDFGAISAWLSRVDHRSPRLAVLLDTLSAFAFAHYPIPVDKAVFGRKRTARKIHRLFSAAREFSVDSPRLKRFLRANDLPQGSIGKGMVFPIDRYGSEIQRFAECLSAKEAAARLGIGYDAFKRLHRSKKLRPQFELPGIAHCYHPSDILELLNQTKRHAKTVSGIPSNYEDLLALCIRTKCPIEELQALVASGKIQSLCSDASDRGFRSIFADPEEVWEALPFDPWTGITKTELKALLRINDSTVKLLVEEGFLEMKTIKRSRHRRAIGMVGIGSLKQFVQSYVTLGLIAADEGVQGQAIYAKLRGLDLIPFTQSPKYSLIYHRSDIADCGFRVRSGNQQFEAMMTRLDNELRTTSRPQLLTQPNLSGERR
;
A
#
# COMPACT_ATOMS: atom_id res chain seq x y z
N MET A 1 -22.72 -26.35 -5.22
CA MET A 1 -23.56 -27.55 -5.11
C MET A 1 -25.02 -27.13 -5.25
N PHE A 2 -25.38 -26.64 -6.43
CA PHE A 2 -26.76 -26.38 -6.85
C PHE A 2 -26.86 -26.96 -8.25
N ASP A 3 -27.47 -28.13 -8.33
CA ASP A 3 -27.65 -28.91 -9.55
C ASP A 3 -28.97 -28.45 -10.19
N HIS A 4 -28.94 -27.34 -10.93
CA HIS A 4 -30.07 -26.89 -11.75
C HIS A 4 -30.04 -27.63 -13.09
N LYS A 5 -30.37 -28.93 -13.05
CA LYS A 5 -30.82 -29.70 -14.20
C LYS A 5 -32.22 -30.25 -13.93
N ALA A 6 -33.18 -29.34 -13.76
CA ALA A 6 -34.53 -29.58 -14.24
C ALA A 6 -34.58 -28.97 -15.64
N SER A 7 -34.07 -29.73 -16.62
CA SER A 7 -34.22 -29.38 -18.03
C SER A 7 -35.70 -29.53 -18.36
N TYR A 8 -36.37 -28.40 -18.54
CA TYR A 8 -37.66 -28.35 -19.22
C TYR A 8 -37.51 -29.09 -20.56
N ASP A 9 -38.30 -30.14 -20.76
CA ASP A 9 -38.26 -30.98 -21.97
C ASP A 9 -39.36 -30.51 -22.94
N PRO A 10 -39.02 -29.76 -24.01
CA PRO A 10 -39.99 -29.24 -24.97
C PRO A 10 -40.75 -30.33 -25.73
N LYS A 11 -40.31 -31.60 -25.68
CA LYS A 11 -41.06 -32.72 -26.29
C LYS A 11 -42.28 -33.13 -25.47
N SER A 12 -42.29 -32.87 -24.17
CA SER A 12 -43.39 -33.28 -23.28
C SER A 12 -44.72 -32.53 -23.52
N LEU A 13 -44.67 -31.35 -24.14
CA LEU A 13 -45.87 -30.59 -24.56
C LEU A 13 -46.40 -30.99 -25.94
N HIS A 14 -45.56 -31.58 -26.80
CA HIS A 14 -46.01 -32.00 -28.12
C HIS A 14 -46.89 -33.26 -28.08
N GLU A 15 -46.79 -34.07 -27.03
CA GLU A 15 -47.58 -35.30 -26.86
C GLU A 15 -48.91 -35.07 -26.10
N ALA A 16 -49.17 -33.86 -25.60
CA ALA A 16 -50.38 -33.50 -24.86
C ALA A 16 -51.33 -32.61 -25.69
N LYS A 17 -51.69 -33.02 -26.92
CA LYS A 17 -52.78 -32.38 -27.68
C LYS A 17 -53.77 -33.43 -28.16
N ASP A 18 -54.66 -33.82 -27.24
CA ASP A 18 -56.04 -34.19 -27.53
C ASP A 18 -56.87 -33.92 -26.25
N GLY A 19 -57.31 -32.67 -26.08
CA GLY A 19 -58.41 -32.32 -25.17
C GLY A 19 -58.11 -31.53 -23.88
N ALA A 20 -56.87 -31.10 -23.61
CA ALA A 20 -56.58 -30.20 -22.48
C ALA A 20 -56.57 -28.73 -22.95
N CYS A 21 -57.46 -27.89 -22.41
CA CYS A 21 -57.34 -26.43 -22.57
C CYS A 21 -56.05 -25.96 -21.88
N LEU A 22 -55.24 -25.20 -22.62
CA LEU A 22 -54.03 -24.58 -22.09
C LEU A 22 -54.39 -23.63 -20.93
N GLU A 23 -53.52 -23.46 -19.93
CA GLU A 23 -53.81 -22.58 -18.79
C GLU A 23 -54.05 -21.14 -19.25
N ILE A 24 -53.36 -20.70 -20.31
CA ILE A 24 -53.56 -19.38 -20.91
C ILE A 24 -54.95 -19.22 -21.55
N GLU A 25 -55.53 -20.28 -22.14
CA GLU A 25 -56.87 -20.21 -22.75
C GLU A 25 -57.94 -19.99 -21.68
N ASN A 26 -57.83 -20.70 -20.56
CA ASN A 26 -58.69 -20.50 -19.40
C ASN A 26 -58.55 -19.07 -18.84
N TYR A 27 -57.31 -18.56 -18.78
CA TYR A 27 -57.05 -17.18 -18.38
C TYR A 27 -57.69 -16.16 -19.33
N ILE A 28 -57.62 -16.38 -20.64
CA ILE A 28 -58.28 -15.51 -21.65
C ILE A 28 -59.79 -15.50 -21.43
N ILE A 29 -60.41 -16.66 -21.27
CA ILE A 29 -61.86 -16.79 -21.02
C ILE A 29 -62.23 -16.02 -19.75
N GLN A 30 -61.52 -16.26 -18.64
CA GLN A 30 -61.73 -15.56 -17.38
C GLN A 30 -61.63 -14.04 -17.52
N ARG A 31 -60.62 -13.53 -18.23
CA ARG A 31 -60.43 -12.10 -18.48
C ARG A 31 -61.55 -11.50 -19.35
N LEU A 32 -62.06 -12.25 -20.33
CA LEU A 32 -63.20 -11.84 -21.17
C LEU A 32 -64.52 -11.83 -20.39
N GLU A 33 -64.67 -12.73 -19.42
CA GLU A 33 -65.80 -12.77 -18.49
C GLU A 33 -65.71 -11.70 -17.38
N GLY A 34 -64.62 -10.92 -17.34
CA GLY A 34 -64.42 -9.81 -16.41
C GLY A 34 -63.74 -10.20 -15.10
N ALA A 35 -63.23 -11.42 -14.97
CA ALA A 35 -62.42 -11.82 -13.82
C ALA A 35 -61.02 -11.21 -13.88
N VAL A 36 -60.41 -10.99 -12.71
CA VAL A 36 -59.03 -10.46 -12.57
C VAL A 36 -58.24 -11.47 -11.73
N PRO A 37 -57.51 -12.42 -12.37
CA PRO A 37 -56.88 -13.57 -11.71
C PRO A 37 -55.72 -13.26 -10.74
N ASN A 38 -55.47 -11.99 -10.41
CA ASN A 38 -54.46 -11.50 -9.48
C ASN A 38 -53.02 -11.90 -9.89
N ARG A 39 -52.69 -11.69 -11.17
CA ARG A 39 -51.34 -11.78 -11.74
C ARG A 39 -50.80 -10.40 -12.07
N TRP A 40 -49.48 -10.25 -12.19
CA TRP A 40 -48.88 -8.97 -12.58
C TRP A 40 -49.40 -8.47 -13.94
N ILE A 41 -49.56 -9.38 -14.91
CA ILE A 41 -50.09 -9.09 -16.26
C ILE A 41 -51.56 -8.62 -16.25
N ASP A 42 -52.27 -8.69 -15.13
CA ASP A 42 -53.63 -8.19 -15.00
C ASP A 42 -53.75 -6.67 -14.99
N GLN A 43 -52.62 -5.99 -14.77
CA GLN A 43 -52.51 -4.54 -14.92
C GLN A 43 -52.48 -4.08 -16.38
N LEU A 44 -52.35 -5.02 -17.32
CA LEU A 44 -52.32 -4.77 -18.75
C LEU A 44 -53.67 -5.13 -19.37
N ASP A 45 -54.07 -4.39 -20.40
CA ASP A 45 -55.19 -4.79 -21.25
C ASP A 45 -54.90 -6.17 -21.86
N LEU A 46 -55.94 -6.99 -22.02
CA LEU A 46 -55.81 -8.39 -22.41
C LEU A 46 -54.98 -8.56 -23.70
N ASP A 47 -55.21 -7.74 -24.73
CA ASP A 47 -54.45 -7.81 -25.97
C ASP A 47 -52.97 -7.40 -25.81
N VAL A 48 -52.66 -6.52 -24.86
CA VAL A 48 -51.29 -6.11 -24.51
C VAL A 48 -50.59 -7.24 -23.75
N ALA A 49 -51.28 -7.85 -22.78
CA ALA A 49 -50.79 -9.01 -22.04
C ALA A 49 -50.42 -10.15 -22.99
N LEU A 50 -51.31 -10.54 -23.90
CA LEU A 50 -51.06 -11.63 -24.85
C LEU A 50 -49.89 -11.33 -25.79
N LYS A 51 -49.78 -10.11 -26.31
CA LYS A 51 -48.62 -9.70 -27.14
C LYS A 51 -47.31 -9.75 -26.34
N PHE A 52 -47.34 -9.35 -25.07
CA PHE A 52 -46.18 -9.42 -24.19
C PHE A 52 -45.77 -10.88 -23.90
N LEU A 53 -46.73 -11.74 -23.57
CA LEU A 53 -46.50 -13.18 -23.34
C LEU A 53 -45.91 -13.83 -24.59
N ARG A 54 -46.52 -13.62 -25.76
CA ARG A 54 -46.03 -14.14 -27.04
C ARG A 54 -44.59 -13.70 -27.34
N ALA A 55 -44.29 -12.41 -27.17
CA ALA A 55 -42.94 -11.89 -27.40
C ALA A 55 -41.92 -12.43 -26.39
N THR A 56 -42.34 -12.61 -25.13
CA THR A 56 -41.49 -13.12 -24.05
C THR A 56 -41.20 -14.60 -24.22
N GLY A 57 -42.22 -15.39 -24.52
CA GLY A 57 -42.09 -16.82 -24.80
C GLY A 57 -41.17 -17.11 -25.96
N ALA A 58 -41.28 -16.33 -27.04
CA ALA A 58 -40.37 -16.45 -28.17
C ALA A 58 -38.90 -16.22 -27.77
N VAL A 59 -38.64 -15.29 -26.83
CA VAL A 59 -37.28 -15.06 -26.30
C VAL A 59 -36.84 -16.20 -25.38
N LEU A 60 -37.74 -16.77 -24.58
CA LEU A 60 -37.43 -17.90 -23.69
C LEU A 60 -37.13 -19.19 -24.45
N GLU A 61 -37.94 -19.51 -25.46
CA GLU A 61 -37.86 -20.76 -26.22
C GLU A 61 -36.82 -20.72 -27.35
N HIS A 62 -36.71 -19.58 -28.04
CA HIS A 62 -35.87 -19.45 -29.24
C HIS A 62 -34.71 -18.45 -29.10
N GLY A 63 -34.55 -17.84 -27.91
CA GLY A 63 -33.47 -16.92 -27.60
C GLY A 63 -33.65 -15.49 -28.13
N SER A 64 -32.66 -14.65 -27.89
CA SER A 64 -32.71 -13.21 -28.18
C SER A 64 -32.84 -12.84 -29.66
N ASP A 65 -32.48 -13.74 -30.57
CA ASP A 65 -32.57 -13.53 -32.03
C ASP A 65 -33.90 -14.02 -32.64
N ALA A 66 -34.84 -14.46 -31.79
CA ALA A 66 -36.16 -14.94 -32.20
C ALA A 66 -36.92 -13.92 -33.06
N ARG A 67 -37.60 -14.42 -34.10
CA ARG A 67 -38.43 -13.61 -35.01
C ARG A 67 -39.83 -14.17 -35.04
N LEU A 68 -40.77 -13.44 -34.44
CA LEU A 68 -42.18 -13.84 -34.39
C LEU A 68 -42.78 -14.18 -35.77
N SER A 69 -42.34 -13.50 -36.83
CA SER A 69 -42.81 -13.76 -38.20
C SER A 69 -42.32 -15.08 -38.82
N ARG A 70 -41.47 -15.85 -38.12
CA ARG A 70 -40.95 -17.14 -38.57
C ARG A 70 -41.52 -18.31 -37.78
N LEU A 71 -42.33 -18.05 -36.77
CA LEU A 71 -42.96 -19.06 -35.93
C LEU A 71 -44.34 -19.36 -36.49
N SER A 72 -44.71 -20.64 -36.50
CA SER A 72 -46.06 -21.12 -36.78
C SER A 72 -47.02 -20.78 -35.65
N ASP A 73 -48.33 -20.87 -35.90
CA ASP A 73 -49.34 -20.58 -34.89
C ASP A 73 -49.25 -21.52 -33.67
N ASP A 74 -48.91 -22.79 -33.89
CA ASP A 74 -48.68 -23.77 -32.81
C ASP A 74 -47.45 -23.39 -31.96
N GLU A 75 -46.34 -23.01 -32.58
CA GLU A 75 -45.14 -22.55 -31.87
C GLU A 75 -45.42 -21.26 -31.08
N LEU A 76 -46.20 -20.34 -31.64
CA LEU A 76 -46.61 -19.12 -30.95
C LEU A 76 -47.50 -19.41 -29.74
N ALA A 77 -48.41 -20.38 -29.84
CA ALA A 77 -49.26 -20.81 -28.72
C ALA A 77 -48.41 -21.43 -27.58
N ILE A 78 -47.42 -22.26 -27.92
CA ILE A 78 -46.48 -22.81 -26.93
C ILE A 78 -45.66 -21.70 -26.26
N CYS A 79 -45.14 -20.74 -27.03
CA CYS A 79 -44.43 -19.59 -26.48
C CYS A 79 -45.29 -18.82 -25.48
N GLU A 80 -46.56 -18.57 -25.82
CA GLU A 80 -47.49 -17.87 -24.95
C GLU A 80 -47.72 -18.60 -23.62
N GLU A 81 -47.93 -19.91 -23.65
CA GLU A 81 -48.09 -20.76 -22.45
C GLU A 81 -46.83 -20.71 -21.57
N VAL A 82 -45.65 -20.91 -22.16
CA VAL A 82 -44.35 -20.85 -21.45
C VAL A 82 -44.17 -19.52 -20.73
N ALA A 83 -44.47 -18.41 -21.41
CA ALA A 83 -44.36 -17.09 -20.80
C ALA A 83 -45.43 -16.84 -19.75
N PHE A 84 -46.62 -17.40 -19.91
CA PHE A 84 -47.72 -17.26 -18.97
C PHE A 84 -47.41 -17.91 -17.62
N ASP A 85 -46.78 -19.08 -17.66
CA ASP A 85 -46.27 -19.77 -16.47
C ASP A 85 -45.12 -18.99 -15.84
N ALA A 86 -44.15 -18.54 -16.65
CA ALA A 86 -42.95 -17.87 -16.17
C ALA A 86 -43.19 -16.45 -15.63
N ALA A 87 -44.17 -15.71 -16.15
CA ALA A 87 -44.48 -14.34 -15.69
C ALA A 87 -45.02 -14.30 -14.24
N GLY A 88 -45.37 -15.45 -13.68
CA GLY A 88 -45.79 -15.61 -12.29
C GLY A 88 -47.04 -14.82 -11.92
N ARG A 89 -47.23 -14.63 -10.61
CA ARG A 89 -48.38 -13.90 -10.04
C ARG A 89 -47.98 -12.52 -9.52
N SER A 90 -46.72 -12.34 -9.12
CA SER A 90 -46.24 -11.12 -8.47
C SER A 90 -45.33 -10.26 -9.36
N ALA A 91 -45.08 -9.02 -8.93
CA ALA A 91 -44.08 -8.18 -9.59
C ALA A 91 -42.65 -8.71 -9.41
N ALA A 92 -42.36 -9.43 -8.32
CA ALA A 92 -41.05 -10.04 -8.11
C ALA A 92 -40.79 -11.15 -9.14
N ASP A 93 -41.80 -11.98 -9.41
CA ASP A 93 -41.73 -13.06 -10.39
C ASP A 93 -41.38 -12.52 -11.79
N LEU A 94 -41.95 -11.37 -12.16
CA LEU A 94 -41.58 -10.71 -13.41
C LEU A 94 -40.12 -10.24 -13.39
N TYR A 95 -39.64 -9.64 -12.31
CA TYR A 95 -38.24 -9.18 -12.23
C TYR A 95 -37.25 -10.34 -12.33
N ASP A 96 -37.56 -11.48 -11.68
CA ASP A 96 -36.77 -12.70 -11.77
C ASP A 96 -36.74 -13.24 -13.20
N LEU A 97 -37.88 -13.23 -13.90
CA LEU A 97 -37.97 -13.57 -15.32
C LEU A 97 -37.13 -12.63 -16.21
N LEU A 98 -37.20 -11.32 -15.99
CA LEU A 98 -36.40 -10.35 -16.74
C LEU A 98 -34.89 -10.55 -16.49
N GLU A 99 -34.50 -10.90 -15.26
CA GLU A 99 -33.12 -11.22 -14.92
C GLU A 99 -32.67 -12.53 -15.58
N GLU A 100 -33.52 -13.55 -15.60
CA GLU A 100 -33.28 -14.81 -16.31
C GLU A 100 -33.03 -14.57 -17.81
N ILE A 101 -33.89 -13.80 -18.48
CA ILE A 101 -33.71 -13.43 -19.90
C ILE A 101 -32.36 -12.72 -20.09
N ALA A 102 -32.03 -11.78 -19.21
CA ALA A 102 -30.78 -11.04 -19.29
C ALA A 102 -29.53 -11.91 -19.05
N VAL A 103 -29.64 -12.97 -18.25
CA VAL A 103 -28.54 -13.92 -17.96
C VAL A 103 -28.38 -14.96 -19.07
N ARG A 104 -29.49 -15.50 -19.60
CA ARG A 104 -29.50 -16.49 -20.69
C ARG A 104 -29.01 -15.91 -22.02
N SER A 105 -29.14 -14.59 -22.21
CA SER A 105 -28.67 -13.93 -23.41
C SER A 105 -27.16 -14.11 -23.62
N GLU A 106 -26.79 -14.78 -24.71
CA GLU A 106 -25.39 -14.96 -25.12
C GLU A 106 -24.82 -13.74 -25.86
N THR A 107 -25.55 -12.61 -25.90
CA THR A 107 -25.05 -11.44 -26.63
C THR A 107 -23.79 -10.92 -25.94
N GLY A 108 -22.64 -11.01 -26.62
CA GLY A 108 -21.33 -10.78 -26.01
C GLY A 108 -21.11 -9.38 -25.37
N ARG A 109 -22.04 -8.44 -25.51
CA ARG A 109 -22.08 -7.18 -24.77
C ARG A 109 -23.48 -6.94 -24.24
N ARG A 110 -23.64 -6.87 -22.90
CA ARG A 110 -24.91 -6.46 -22.24
C ARG A 110 -25.53 -5.24 -22.92
N ASN A 111 -26.63 -5.48 -23.61
CA ASN A 111 -27.42 -4.48 -24.33
C ASN A 111 -28.87 -4.89 -24.26
N PHE A 112 -29.67 -4.10 -23.53
CA PHE A 112 -31.08 -4.38 -23.28
C PHE A 112 -31.87 -4.71 -24.57
N HIS A 113 -31.73 -3.91 -25.63
CA HIS A 113 -32.48 -4.15 -26.86
C HIS A 113 -32.10 -5.46 -27.57
N LYS A 114 -30.84 -5.89 -27.42
CA LYS A 114 -30.39 -7.17 -27.98
C LYS A 114 -30.86 -8.32 -27.11
N ASP A 115 -30.63 -8.26 -25.80
CA ASP A 115 -30.97 -9.33 -24.87
C ASP A 115 -32.47 -9.63 -24.86
N PHE A 116 -33.30 -8.59 -24.97
CA PHE A 116 -34.77 -8.71 -24.99
C PHE A 116 -35.37 -8.89 -26.39
N GLY A 117 -34.55 -8.98 -27.44
CA GLY A 117 -34.94 -9.48 -28.77
C GLY A 117 -36.33 -9.05 -29.27
N ALA A 118 -37.21 -10.04 -29.43
CA ALA A 118 -38.57 -9.87 -29.93
C ALA A 118 -39.42 -8.90 -29.08
N ILE A 119 -39.25 -8.91 -27.75
CA ILE A 119 -39.93 -7.97 -26.83
C ILE A 119 -39.52 -6.54 -27.18
N SER A 120 -38.21 -6.29 -27.28
CA SER A 120 -37.69 -4.96 -27.63
C SER A 120 -38.10 -4.54 -29.05
N ALA A 121 -38.10 -5.46 -30.01
CA ALA A 121 -38.45 -5.18 -31.41
C ALA A 121 -39.92 -4.77 -31.55
N TRP A 122 -40.82 -5.43 -30.81
CA TRP A 122 -42.22 -5.06 -30.72
C TRP A 122 -42.41 -3.69 -30.06
N LEU A 123 -41.88 -3.51 -28.84
CA LEU A 123 -42.06 -2.28 -28.08
C LEU A 123 -41.35 -1.06 -28.69
N SER A 124 -40.40 -1.24 -29.61
CA SER A 124 -39.81 -0.11 -30.34
C SER A 124 -40.75 0.49 -31.39
N ARG A 125 -41.84 -0.19 -31.77
CA ARG A 125 -42.77 0.23 -32.84
C ARG A 125 -44.11 0.76 -32.33
N VAL A 126 -44.38 0.65 -31.03
CA VAL A 126 -45.63 1.11 -30.41
C VAL A 126 -45.55 2.58 -30.02
N ASP A 127 -46.70 3.22 -29.80
CA ASP A 127 -46.75 4.58 -29.24
C ASP A 127 -46.36 4.56 -27.74
N HIS A 128 -45.19 5.12 -27.42
CA HIS A 128 -44.66 5.19 -26.05
C HIS A 128 -45.44 6.13 -25.12
N ARG A 129 -46.39 6.91 -25.66
CA ARG A 129 -47.29 7.79 -24.91
C ARG A 129 -48.64 7.14 -24.58
N SER A 130 -48.92 5.96 -25.13
CA SER A 130 -50.18 5.27 -24.89
C SER A 130 -50.34 4.90 -23.41
N PRO A 131 -51.43 5.33 -22.74
CA PRO A 131 -51.70 4.95 -21.35
C PRO A 131 -51.83 3.43 -21.16
N ARG A 132 -52.35 2.73 -22.17
CA ARG A 132 -52.55 1.26 -22.19
C ARG A 132 -51.25 0.47 -22.02
N LEU A 133 -50.13 1.06 -22.42
CA LEU A 133 -48.80 0.46 -22.37
C LEU A 133 -47.95 0.99 -21.21
N ALA A 134 -48.43 2.00 -20.47
CA ALA A 134 -47.61 2.73 -19.51
C ALA A 134 -46.96 1.79 -18.49
N VAL A 135 -47.74 0.94 -17.83
CA VAL A 135 -47.26 -0.01 -16.80
C VAL A 135 -46.15 -0.91 -17.35
N LEU A 136 -46.32 -1.47 -18.54
CA LEU A 136 -45.32 -2.33 -19.18
C LEU A 136 -44.05 -1.56 -19.54
N LEU A 137 -44.18 -0.38 -20.17
CA LEU A 137 -43.04 0.44 -20.57
C LEU A 137 -42.27 0.97 -19.35
N ASP A 138 -42.98 1.38 -18.30
CA ASP A 138 -42.38 1.86 -17.05
C ASP A 138 -41.61 0.75 -16.34
N THR A 139 -42.19 -0.45 -16.24
CA THR A 139 -41.54 -1.60 -15.61
C THR A 139 -40.27 -2.04 -16.34
N LEU A 140 -40.36 -2.22 -17.67
CA LEU A 140 -39.20 -2.61 -18.47
C LEU A 140 -38.13 -1.52 -18.52
N SER A 141 -38.52 -0.24 -18.54
CA SER A 141 -37.57 0.88 -18.49
C SER A 141 -36.87 0.95 -17.13
N ALA A 142 -37.60 0.75 -16.03
CA ALA A 142 -37.03 0.70 -14.69
C ALA A 142 -36.02 -0.44 -14.54
N PHE A 143 -36.36 -1.63 -15.02
CA PHE A 143 -35.45 -2.77 -15.09
C PHE A 143 -34.21 -2.44 -15.94
N ALA A 144 -34.40 -1.93 -17.17
CA ALA A 144 -33.31 -1.56 -18.06
C ALA A 144 -32.35 -0.56 -17.40
N PHE A 145 -32.89 0.48 -16.75
CA PHE A 145 -32.07 1.49 -16.07
C PHE A 145 -31.34 0.97 -14.84
N ALA A 146 -31.86 -0.07 -14.18
CA ALA A 146 -31.27 -0.71 -13.02
C ALA A 146 -30.20 -1.75 -13.38
N HIS A 147 -30.31 -2.45 -14.51
CA HIS A 147 -29.44 -3.59 -14.87
C HIS A 147 -28.51 -3.35 -16.08
N TYR A 148 -28.70 -2.26 -16.83
CA TYR A 148 -27.90 -1.93 -18.01
C TYR A 148 -27.16 -0.58 -17.91
N PRO A 149 -25.98 -0.48 -18.55
CA PRO A 149 -25.15 0.73 -18.58
C PRO A 149 -25.67 1.76 -19.59
N ILE A 150 -26.92 2.18 -19.44
CA ILE A 150 -27.57 3.15 -20.31
C ILE A 150 -27.01 4.55 -20.00
N PRO A 151 -26.86 5.48 -20.96
CA PRO A 151 -26.56 6.88 -20.65
C PRO A 151 -27.75 7.68 -20.10
N VAL A 152 -27.52 8.81 -19.44
CA VAL A 152 -28.60 9.66 -18.87
C VAL A 152 -29.37 10.40 -19.98
N ASP A 153 -28.71 10.72 -21.10
CA ASP A 153 -29.29 11.38 -22.27
C ASP A 153 -30.13 10.45 -23.17
N LYS A 154 -30.16 9.14 -22.85
CA LYS A 154 -30.88 8.15 -23.64
C LYS A 154 -32.15 7.70 -22.93
N ALA A 155 -33.24 7.70 -23.68
CA ALA A 155 -34.51 7.16 -23.23
C ALA A 155 -34.60 5.66 -23.54
N VAL A 156 -35.31 4.92 -22.70
CA VAL A 156 -35.77 3.55 -22.96
C VAL A 156 -37.28 3.63 -23.05
N PHE A 157 -37.85 3.19 -24.17
CA PHE A 157 -39.29 3.25 -24.44
C PHE A 157 -39.98 4.58 -24.05
N GLY A 158 -39.34 5.69 -24.41
CA GLY A 158 -39.83 7.04 -24.10
C GLY A 158 -39.62 7.51 -22.66
N ARG A 159 -39.18 6.65 -21.74
CA ARG A 159 -38.84 7.01 -20.36
C ARG A 159 -37.39 7.48 -20.27
N LYS A 160 -37.15 8.54 -19.49
CA LYS A 160 -35.83 9.07 -19.19
C LYS A 160 -35.54 8.91 -17.70
N ARG A 161 -34.27 8.93 -17.34
CA ARG A 161 -33.83 8.98 -15.94
C ARG A 161 -32.95 10.19 -15.70
N THR A 162 -32.82 10.57 -14.43
CA THR A 162 -32.01 11.72 -14.01
C THR A 162 -30.57 11.34 -13.67
N ALA A 163 -30.32 10.11 -13.23
CA ALA A 163 -29.00 9.65 -12.78
C ALA A 163 -28.63 8.27 -13.32
N ARG A 164 -27.33 8.02 -13.52
CA ARG A 164 -26.82 6.71 -13.93
C ARG A 164 -26.73 5.77 -12.73
N LYS A 165 -27.15 4.51 -12.91
CA LYS A 165 -27.01 3.44 -11.90
C LYS A 165 -25.90 2.44 -12.21
N ILE A 166 -25.65 2.15 -13.48
CA ILE A 166 -24.62 1.18 -13.90
C ILE A 166 -23.64 1.83 -14.86
N HIS A 167 -22.36 1.56 -14.62
CA HIS A 167 -21.27 1.92 -15.51
C HIS A 167 -20.78 0.74 -16.33
N ARG A 168 -20.31 1.04 -17.54
CA ARG A 168 -19.22 0.29 -18.18
C ARG A 168 -17.89 0.88 -17.75
N LEU A 169 -16.82 0.08 -17.80
CA LEU A 169 -15.45 0.52 -17.54
C LEU A 169 -15.10 1.87 -18.21
N PHE A 170 -15.34 2.01 -19.52
CA PHE A 170 -15.00 3.24 -20.24
C PHE A 170 -15.83 4.46 -19.81
N SER A 171 -17.12 4.24 -19.54
CA SER A 171 -17.99 5.33 -19.06
C SER A 171 -17.57 5.81 -17.68
N ALA A 172 -17.17 4.91 -16.79
CA ALA A 172 -16.66 5.27 -15.47
C ALA A 172 -15.28 5.94 -15.57
N ALA A 173 -14.35 5.38 -16.35
CA ALA A 173 -13.04 5.97 -16.57
C ALA A 173 -13.14 7.45 -17.01
N ARG A 174 -14.07 7.74 -17.92
CA ARG A 174 -14.33 9.12 -18.38
C ARG A 174 -14.98 9.99 -17.31
N GLU A 175 -15.99 9.46 -16.61
CA GLU A 175 -16.73 10.22 -15.58
C GLU A 175 -15.84 10.58 -14.39
N PHE A 176 -15.03 9.62 -13.91
CA PHE A 176 -14.12 9.79 -12.78
C PHE A 176 -12.73 10.30 -13.20
N SER A 177 -12.49 10.56 -14.49
CA SER A 177 -11.19 11.01 -15.03
C SER A 177 -10.01 10.10 -14.65
N VAL A 178 -10.24 8.77 -14.66
CA VAL A 178 -9.23 7.74 -14.38
C VAL A 178 -8.88 6.98 -15.66
N ASP A 179 -7.59 6.70 -15.86
CA ASP A 179 -7.14 5.83 -16.95
C ASP A 179 -7.84 4.45 -16.91
N SER A 180 -8.33 3.99 -18.07
CA SER A 180 -9.14 2.76 -18.16
C SER A 180 -8.39 1.50 -17.71
N PRO A 181 -7.14 1.24 -18.15
CA PRO A 181 -6.30 0.19 -17.57
C PRO A 181 -6.12 0.28 -16.05
N ARG A 182 -5.88 1.48 -15.51
CA ARG A 182 -5.72 1.70 -14.06
C ARG A 182 -7.00 1.38 -13.29
N LEU A 183 -8.15 1.88 -13.78
CA LEU A 183 -9.47 1.57 -13.20
C LEU A 183 -9.78 0.07 -13.28
N LYS A 184 -9.46 -0.59 -14.39
CA LYS A 184 -9.65 -2.05 -14.53
C LYS A 184 -8.86 -2.84 -13.49
N ARG A 185 -7.62 -2.44 -13.17
CA ARG A 185 -6.82 -3.08 -12.11
C ARG A 185 -7.44 -2.83 -10.72
N PHE A 186 -7.86 -1.59 -10.45
CA PHE A 186 -8.59 -1.22 -9.24
C PHE A 186 -9.82 -2.08 -9.00
N LEU A 187 -10.66 -2.20 -10.02
CA LEU A 187 -11.88 -2.99 -9.96
C LEU A 187 -11.58 -4.50 -9.75
N ARG A 188 -10.54 -5.03 -10.39
CA ARG A 188 -10.14 -6.44 -10.18
C ARG A 188 -9.60 -6.73 -8.79
N ALA A 189 -8.90 -5.79 -8.18
CA ALA A 189 -8.29 -5.99 -6.87
C ALA A 189 -9.28 -5.86 -5.70
N ASN A 190 -10.50 -5.35 -5.95
CA ASN A 190 -11.58 -5.21 -4.96
C ASN A 190 -12.71 -6.25 -5.19
N ASP A 191 -12.38 -7.42 -5.74
CA ASP A 191 -13.28 -8.57 -5.90
C ASP A 191 -14.67 -8.25 -6.46
N LEU A 192 -14.72 -7.38 -7.47
CA LEU A 192 -15.93 -7.14 -8.25
C LEU A 192 -16.42 -8.42 -8.93
N PRO A 193 -17.75 -8.62 -9.08
CA PRO A 193 -18.32 -9.86 -9.55
C PRO A 193 -17.67 -10.27 -10.88
N GLN A 194 -16.97 -11.39 -10.83
CA GLN A 194 -16.48 -12.11 -11.99
C GLN A 194 -17.71 -12.63 -12.74
N GLY A 195 -18.17 -11.91 -13.76
CA GLY A 195 -19.37 -12.30 -14.50
C GLY A 195 -19.49 -11.80 -15.93
N SER A 196 -18.47 -11.14 -16.49
CA SER A 196 -18.35 -10.90 -17.93
C SER A 196 -16.94 -10.37 -18.24
N ILE A 197 -15.97 -11.27 -18.23
CA ILE A 197 -14.57 -10.95 -18.49
C ILE A 197 -14.42 -10.59 -19.98
N GLY A 198 -14.49 -9.28 -20.30
CA GLY A 198 -14.36 -8.75 -21.66
C GLY A 198 -14.64 -7.24 -21.78
N LYS A 199 -14.81 -6.73 -23.01
CA LYS A 199 -15.15 -5.31 -23.34
C LYS A 199 -16.53 -4.85 -22.79
N GLY A 200 -17.21 -5.69 -22.01
CA GLY A 200 -18.55 -5.48 -21.47
C GLY A 200 -18.65 -5.39 -19.95
N MET A 201 -17.53 -5.25 -19.22
CA MET A 201 -17.54 -5.15 -17.76
C MET A 201 -18.48 -4.02 -17.29
N VAL A 202 -19.54 -4.41 -16.57
CA VAL A 202 -20.51 -3.50 -15.96
C VAL A 202 -20.50 -3.63 -14.45
N PHE A 203 -20.76 -2.53 -13.75
CA PHE A 203 -20.87 -2.53 -12.30
C PHE A 203 -21.80 -1.41 -11.82
N PRO A 204 -22.47 -1.61 -10.67
CA PRO A 204 -23.37 -0.61 -10.10
C PRO A 204 -22.60 0.51 -9.40
N ILE A 205 -23.08 1.75 -9.53
CA ILE A 205 -22.42 2.98 -9.04
C ILE A 205 -22.52 3.12 -7.52
N ASP A 206 -23.65 2.76 -6.93
CA ASP A 206 -23.87 2.82 -5.48
C ASP A 206 -22.83 1.99 -4.70
N ARG A 207 -22.40 0.87 -5.28
CA ARG A 207 -21.43 -0.02 -4.65
C ARG A 207 -19.98 0.44 -4.79
N TYR A 208 -19.59 1.07 -5.90
CA TYR A 208 -18.18 1.36 -6.21
C TYR A 208 -17.86 2.83 -6.47
N GLY A 209 -18.86 3.69 -6.65
CA GLY A 209 -18.67 5.07 -7.09
C GLY A 209 -17.82 5.88 -6.12
N SER A 210 -18.07 5.77 -4.82
CA SER A 210 -17.32 6.47 -3.78
C SER A 210 -15.86 6.04 -3.71
N GLU A 211 -15.58 4.74 -3.83
CA GLU A 211 -14.22 4.21 -3.83
C GLU A 211 -13.44 4.58 -5.09
N ILE A 212 -14.10 4.53 -6.26
CA ILE A 212 -13.50 4.95 -7.53
C ILE A 212 -13.17 6.44 -7.49
N GLN A 213 -14.06 7.28 -6.96
CA GLN A 213 -13.81 8.72 -6.78
C GLN A 213 -12.59 8.95 -5.89
N ARG A 214 -12.54 8.31 -4.72
CA ARG A 214 -11.38 8.40 -3.80
C ARG A 214 -10.10 7.92 -4.45
N PHE A 215 -10.15 6.86 -5.26
CA PHE A 215 -9.01 6.35 -6.00
C PHE A 215 -8.56 7.32 -7.11
N ALA A 216 -9.50 7.99 -7.77
CA ALA A 216 -9.22 8.99 -8.80
C ALA A 216 -8.47 10.21 -8.25
N GLU A 217 -8.79 10.62 -7.03
CA GLU A 217 -8.16 11.74 -6.33
C GLU A 217 -6.75 11.40 -5.83
N CYS A 218 -6.40 10.11 -5.73
CA CYS A 218 -5.12 9.65 -5.21
C CYS A 218 -3.96 9.85 -6.19
N LEU A 219 -2.85 10.33 -5.62
CA LEU A 219 -1.59 10.54 -6.30
C LEU A 219 -0.77 9.27 -6.34
N SER A 220 0.00 9.10 -7.41
CA SER A 220 1.13 8.18 -7.41
C SER A 220 2.22 8.64 -6.43
N ALA A 221 3.08 7.72 -6.01
CA ALA A 221 4.26 8.03 -5.20
C ALA A 221 5.16 9.13 -5.82
N LYS A 222 5.26 9.18 -7.16
CA LYS A 222 6.05 10.19 -7.87
C LYS A 222 5.41 11.58 -7.78
N GLU A 223 4.10 11.67 -7.99
CA GLU A 223 3.35 12.92 -7.85
C GLU A 223 3.34 13.41 -6.40
N ALA A 224 3.18 12.50 -5.44
CA ALA A 224 3.26 12.80 -4.02
C ALA A 224 4.65 13.33 -3.60
N ALA A 225 5.73 12.70 -4.08
CA ALA A 225 7.09 13.18 -3.87
C ALA A 225 7.31 14.58 -4.45
N ALA A 226 6.81 14.83 -5.67
CA ALA A 226 6.89 16.14 -6.31
C ALA A 226 6.15 17.22 -5.52
N ARG A 227 4.97 16.92 -4.93
CA ARG A 227 4.23 17.85 -4.07
C ARG A 227 4.96 18.21 -2.78
N LEU A 228 5.74 17.27 -2.23
CA LEU A 228 6.62 17.54 -1.08
C LEU A 228 7.92 18.23 -1.50
N GLY A 229 8.20 18.37 -2.80
CA GLY A 229 9.45 18.94 -3.30
C GLY A 229 10.66 18.05 -3.06
N ILE A 230 10.47 16.73 -2.95
CA ILE A 230 11.53 15.77 -2.63
C ILE A 230 11.75 14.73 -3.73
N GLY A 231 12.94 14.11 -3.73
CA GLY A 231 13.24 12.98 -4.60
C GLY A 231 12.50 11.69 -4.21
N TYR A 232 12.36 10.76 -5.16
CA TYR A 232 11.63 9.51 -4.97
C TYR A 232 12.20 8.62 -3.84
N ASP A 233 13.53 8.59 -3.67
CA ASP A 233 14.15 7.79 -2.60
C ASP A 233 13.87 8.36 -1.20
N ALA A 234 13.83 9.69 -1.07
CA ALA A 234 13.43 10.37 0.17
C ALA A 234 11.96 10.06 0.49
N PHE A 235 11.08 10.09 -0.51
CA PHE A 235 9.68 9.70 -0.36
C PHE A 235 9.52 8.24 0.10
N LYS A 236 10.24 7.29 -0.50
CA LYS A 236 10.22 5.88 -0.07
C LYS A 236 10.63 5.71 1.39
N ARG A 237 11.54 6.54 1.91
CA ARG A 237 11.92 6.50 3.32
C ARG A 237 10.82 7.02 4.24
N LEU A 238 10.10 8.08 3.87
CA LEU A 238 8.90 8.54 4.59
C LEU A 238 7.80 7.47 4.62
N HIS A 239 7.60 6.77 3.51
CA HIS A 239 6.67 5.64 3.44
C HIS A 239 7.10 4.48 4.36
N ARG A 240 8.37 4.02 4.28
CA ARG A 240 8.90 2.93 5.12
C ARG A 240 8.86 3.25 6.61
N SER A 241 9.06 4.52 6.98
CA SER A 241 8.94 4.99 8.37
C SER A 241 7.49 5.23 8.81
N LYS A 242 6.49 4.88 7.98
CA LYS A 242 5.05 5.00 8.23
C LYS A 242 4.57 6.44 8.49
N LYS A 243 5.35 7.44 8.07
CA LYS A 243 4.97 8.86 8.07
C LYS A 243 3.93 9.17 7.00
N LEU A 244 3.95 8.42 5.90
CA LEU A 244 2.91 8.41 4.87
C LEU A 244 2.45 6.98 4.67
N ARG A 245 1.13 6.77 4.76
CA ARG A 245 0.51 5.48 4.47
C ARG A 245 -0.22 5.59 3.13
N PRO A 246 -0.12 4.57 2.27
CA PRO A 246 -0.90 4.56 1.07
C PRO A 246 -2.38 4.43 1.42
N GLN A 247 -3.23 5.15 0.70
CA GLN A 247 -4.67 5.09 0.84
C GLN A 247 -5.21 3.73 0.35
N PHE A 248 -4.55 3.17 -0.66
CA PHE A 248 -4.85 1.88 -1.23
C PHE A 248 -3.58 1.03 -1.33
N GLU A 249 -3.65 -0.17 -0.76
CA GLU A 249 -2.61 -1.18 -0.82
C GLU A 249 -3.23 -2.47 -1.37
N LEU A 250 -3.36 -2.50 -2.69
CA LEU A 250 -4.09 -3.53 -3.42
C LEU A 250 -3.14 -4.31 -4.34
N PRO A 251 -3.30 -5.65 -4.49
CA PRO A 251 -2.47 -6.45 -5.37
C PRO A 251 -2.44 -5.93 -6.82
N GLY A 252 -1.25 -5.78 -7.40
CA GLY A 252 -1.09 -5.34 -8.80
C GLY A 252 -1.35 -3.85 -9.05
N ILE A 253 -1.55 -3.06 -7.99
CA ILE A 253 -1.72 -1.61 -8.06
C ILE A 253 -0.58 -0.94 -7.30
N ALA A 254 0.04 0.07 -7.93
CA ALA A 254 1.06 0.86 -7.26
C ALA A 254 0.45 1.66 -6.11
N HIS A 255 1.18 1.80 -5.01
CA HIS A 255 0.76 2.61 -3.86
C HIS A 255 0.29 4.00 -4.28
N CYS A 256 -0.89 4.36 -3.82
CA CYS A 256 -1.53 5.64 -4.06
C CYS A 256 -1.70 6.39 -2.74
N TYR A 257 -1.59 7.71 -2.76
CA TYR A 257 -1.62 8.57 -1.58
C TYR A 257 -2.66 9.65 -1.75
N HIS A 258 -3.45 9.89 -0.71
CA HIS A 258 -4.44 10.95 -0.79
C HIS A 258 -3.76 12.33 -0.68
N PRO A 259 -4.17 13.32 -1.49
CA PRO A 259 -3.65 14.69 -1.41
C PRO A 259 -3.66 15.30 0.01
N SER A 260 -4.69 15.00 0.81
CA SER A 260 -4.79 15.50 2.19
C SER A 260 -3.65 15.00 3.07
N ASP A 261 -3.24 13.74 2.94
CA ASP A 261 -2.21 13.14 3.80
C ASP A 261 -0.84 13.78 3.50
N ILE A 262 -0.60 14.13 2.24
CA ILE A 262 0.60 14.86 1.81
C ILE A 262 0.61 16.27 2.41
N LEU A 263 -0.54 16.96 2.36
CA LEU A 263 -0.69 18.28 2.98
C LEU A 263 -0.60 18.21 4.50
N GLU A 264 -1.15 17.17 5.11
CA GLU A 264 -1.10 16.96 6.56
C GLU A 264 0.35 16.76 7.01
N LEU A 265 1.14 15.93 6.33
CA LEU A 265 2.56 15.78 6.64
C LEU A 265 3.31 17.10 6.51
N LEU A 266 3.02 17.89 5.46
CA LEU A 266 3.62 19.20 5.28
C LEU A 266 3.26 20.14 6.44
N ASN A 267 1.99 20.19 6.83
CA ASN A 267 1.49 21.01 7.93
C ASN A 267 2.05 20.57 9.29
N GLN A 268 2.16 19.26 9.53
CA GLN A 268 2.82 18.70 10.72
C GLN A 268 4.28 19.15 10.81
N THR A 269 4.98 19.19 9.67
CA THR A 269 6.38 19.64 9.61
C THR A 269 6.50 21.15 9.80
N LYS A 270 5.55 21.94 9.28
CA LYS A 270 5.50 23.41 9.45
C LYS A 270 4.92 23.87 10.78
N ARG A 271 4.36 22.98 11.59
CA ARG A 271 3.55 23.33 12.78
C ARG A 271 4.22 24.30 13.74
N HIS A 272 5.53 24.17 13.91
CA HIS A 272 6.33 25.00 14.82
C HIS A 272 7.14 26.08 14.10
N ALA A 273 7.00 26.20 12.78
CA ALA A 273 7.77 27.13 11.98
C ALA A 273 7.20 28.54 12.08
N LYS A 274 8.06 29.54 12.31
CA LYS A 274 7.68 30.95 12.22
C LYS A 274 7.68 31.38 10.75
N THR A 275 6.58 31.96 10.27
CA THR A 275 6.54 32.53 8.92
C THR A 275 7.35 33.82 8.88
N VAL A 276 8.33 33.90 7.99
CA VAL A 276 9.23 35.05 7.85
C VAL A 276 9.21 35.57 6.41
N SER A 277 9.42 36.87 6.24
CA SER A 277 9.50 37.52 4.91
C SER A 277 10.90 37.47 4.30
N GLY A 278 11.92 37.14 5.09
CA GLY A 278 13.30 36.97 4.64
C GLY A 278 13.98 35.88 5.46
N ILE A 279 14.64 34.96 4.76
CA ILE A 279 15.36 33.84 5.37
C ILE A 279 16.74 34.35 5.84
N PRO A 280 17.14 34.13 7.11
CA PRO A 280 18.49 34.44 7.57
C PRO A 280 19.56 33.76 6.71
N SER A 281 20.67 34.45 6.45
CA SER A 281 21.71 33.98 5.52
C SER A 281 22.42 32.69 5.96
N ASN A 282 22.37 32.36 7.25
CA ASN A 282 22.95 31.14 7.82
C ASN A 282 21.98 29.96 7.86
N TYR A 283 20.71 30.14 7.45
CA TYR A 283 19.73 29.06 7.47
C TYR A 283 19.73 28.28 6.15
N GLU A 284 19.47 26.99 6.24
CA GLU A 284 19.41 26.10 5.09
C GLU A 284 18.03 25.43 5.01
N ASP A 285 17.60 25.08 3.79
CA ASP A 285 16.34 24.37 3.59
C ASP A 285 16.43 22.92 4.12
N LEU A 286 15.27 22.30 4.38
CA LEU A 286 15.20 20.97 4.98
C LEU A 286 15.99 19.89 4.20
N LEU A 287 16.12 20.00 2.88
CA LEU A 287 16.90 19.05 2.07
C LEU A 287 18.40 19.32 2.16
N ALA A 288 18.81 20.59 2.11
CA ALA A 288 20.19 20.99 2.36
C ALA A 288 20.65 20.53 3.76
N LEU A 289 19.79 20.71 4.77
CA LEU A 289 20.00 20.22 6.13
C LEU A 289 20.16 18.71 6.18
N CYS A 290 19.37 17.92 5.44
CA CYS A 290 19.56 16.46 5.36
C CYS A 290 20.97 16.08 4.86
N ILE A 291 21.47 16.79 3.85
CA ILE A 291 22.79 16.55 3.27
C ILE A 291 23.89 16.96 4.26
N ARG A 292 23.79 18.16 4.82
CA ARG A 292 24.78 18.73 5.75
C ARG A 292 24.88 17.93 7.04
N THR A 293 23.74 17.55 7.61
CA THR A 293 23.66 16.79 8.87
C THR A 293 23.80 15.27 8.68
N LYS A 294 23.82 14.80 7.43
CA LYS A 294 23.72 13.38 7.07
C LYS A 294 22.53 12.68 7.75
N CYS A 295 21.47 13.45 8.03
CA CYS A 295 20.24 12.97 8.63
C CYS A 295 19.25 12.63 7.51
N PRO A 296 18.66 11.42 7.50
CA PRO A 296 17.65 11.10 6.51
C PRO A 296 16.37 11.92 6.77
N ILE A 297 15.60 12.17 5.72
CA ILE A 297 14.46 13.10 5.75
C ILE A 297 13.42 12.73 6.80
N GLU A 298 13.20 11.44 7.05
CA GLU A 298 12.23 10.94 8.02
C GLU A 298 12.63 11.20 9.47
N GLU A 299 13.93 11.17 9.78
CA GLU A 299 14.47 11.53 11.10
C GLU A 299 14.37 13.05 11.27
N LEU A 300 14.78 13.82 10.26
CA LEU A 300 14.79 15.27 10.32
C LEU A 300 13.36 15.85 10.39
N GLN A 301 12.44 15.32 9.59
CA GLN A 301 11.01 15.67 9.63
C GLN A 301 10.44 15.42 11.03
N ALA A 302 10.77 14.29 11.66
CA ALA A 302 10.30 13.98 13.01
C ALA A 302 10.90 14.92 14.07
N LEU A 303 12.18 15.27 13.93
CA LEU A 303 12.86 16.21 14.82
C LEU A 303 12.22 17.59 14.76
N VAL A 304 12.00 18.10 13.55
CA VAL A 304 11.36 19.40 13.30
C VAL A 304 9.92 19.41 13.81
N ALA A 305 9.14 18.35 13.51
CA ALA A 305 7.76 18.21 13.97
C ALA A 305 7.64 18.08 15.50
N SER A 306 8.71 17.71 16.20
CA SER A 306 8.72 17.64 17.68
C SER A 306 8.84 19.01 18.37
N GLY A 307 9.12 20.08 17.62
CA GLY A 307 9.24 21.43 18.16
C GLY A 307 10.55 21.71 18.91
N LYS A 308 11.56 20.84 18.78
CA LYS A 308 12.88 21.00 19.42
C LYS A 308 13.78 22.05 18.76
N ILE A 309 13.45 22.49 17.54
CA ILE A 309 14.23 23.45 16.77
C ILE A 309 13.55 24.82 16.86
N GLN A 310 14.19 25.78 17.53
CA GLN A 310 13.70 27.13 17.75
C GLN A 310 13.92 28.06 16.56
N SER A 311 14.99 27.83 15.78
CA SER A 311 15.30 28.55 14.53
C SER A 311 14.35 28.22 13.38
N LEU A 312 13.43 27.26 13.56
CA LEU A 312 12.57 26.79 12.49
C LEU A 312 11.70 27.93 11.93
N CYS A 313 11.86 28.21 10.65
CA CYS A 313 11.07 29.18 9.93
C CYS A 313 10.57 28.63 8.59
N SER A 314 9.54 29.28 8.05
CA SER A 314 8.99 28.92 6.75
C SER A 314 8.86 30.14 5.85
N ASP A 315 9.24 29.98 4.59
CA ASP A 315 8.95 30.95 3.55
C ASP A 315 7.59 30.62 2.89
N ALA A 316 6.78 31.65 2.65
CA ALA A 316 5.52 31.52 1.94
C ALA A 316 5.70 31.42 0.42
N SER A 317 6.87 31.84 -0.10
CA SER A 317 7.14 31.88 -1.55
C SER A 317 7.47 30.52 -2.15
N ASP A 318 8.13 29.64 -1.38
CA ASP A 318 8.50 28.29 -1.82
C ASP A 318 7.46 27.24 -1.41
N ARG A 319 7.52 26.03 -2.00
CA ARG A 319 6.56 24.94 -1.81
C ARG A 319 7.20 23.69 -1.22
N GLY A 320 6.38 22.88 -0.55
CA GLY A 320 6.82 21.59 0.02
C GLY A 320 7.88 21.76 1.10
N PHE A 321 8.78 20.80 1.24
CA PHE A 321 9.82 20.81 2.26
C PHE A 321 10.94 21.83 2.02
N ARG A 322 11.11 22.32 0.78
CA ARG A 322 12.09 23.37 0.47
C ARG A 322 11.72 24.74 1.06
N SER A 323 10.45 24.92 1.41
CA SER A 323 9.95 26.11 2.09
C SER A 323 10.22 26.16 3.59
N ILE A 324 10.92 25.16 4.15
CA ILE A 324 11.16 25.02 5.59
C ILE A 324 12.66 25.15 5.83
N PHE A 325 13.05 26.07 6.70
CA PHE A 325 14.43 26.45 6.96
C PHE A 325 14.75 26.40 8.45
N ALA A 326 16.00 26.11 8.79
CA ALA A 326 16.50 26.17 10.16
C ALA A 326 18.01 26.40 10.16
N ASP A 327 18.55 26.75 11.33
CA ASP A 327 19.99 26.84 11.55
C ASP A 327 20.61 25.43 11.56
N PRO A 328 21.58 25.13 10.67
CA PRO A 328 22.26 23.84 10.67
C PRO A 328 22.89 23.45 12.01
N GLU A 329 23.46 24.40 12.75
CA GLU A 329 24.15 24.12 14.01
C GLU A 329 23.14 23.70 15.10
N GLU A 330 21.99 24.37 15.19
CA GLU A 330 20.93 23.97 16.13
C GLU A 330 20.38 22.59 15.80
N VAL A 331 20.14 22.31 14.51
CA VAL A 331 19.69 20.99 14.06
C VAL A 331 20.70 19.91 14.46
N TRP A 332 22.00 20.18 14.34
CA TRP A 332 23.06 19.27 14.77
C TRP A 332 23.02 18.98 16.27
N GLU A 333 22.87 20.01 17.11
CA GLU A 333 22.80 19.86 18.56
C GLU A 333 21.56 19.09 19.02
N ALA A 334 20.44 19.25 18.31
CA ALA A 334 19.19 18.60 18.62
C ALA A 334 19.11 17.13 18.17
N LEU A 335 20.05 16.67 17.32
CA LEU A 335 20.08 15.27 16.87
C LEU A 335 20.45 14.32 18.03
N PRO A 336 19.82 13.15 18.12
CA PRO A 336 20.11 12.20 19.19
C PRO A 336 21.58 11.77 19.19
N PHE A 337 22.27 12.00 20.30
CA PHE A 337 23.56 11.41 20.62
C PHE A 337 23.32 10.13 21.40
N ASP A 338 23.96 9.03 21.00
CA ASP A 338 23.98 7.79 21.78
C ASP A 338 25.23 7.83 22.69
N PRO A 339 25.08 8.10 24.00
CA PRO A 339 26.19 8.20 24.93
C PRO A 339 26.69 6.80 25.30
N TRP A 340 27.19 6.04 24.33
CA TRP A 340 27.90 4.80 24.63
C TRP A 340 29.33 5.12 25.06
N THR A 341 29.63 4.94 26.35
CA THR A 341 30.98 5.06 26.88
C THR A 341 31.77 3.80 26.55
N GLY A 342 32.74 3.92 25.66
CA GLY A 342 33.54 2.80 25.17
C GLY A 342 34.85 3.26 24.56
N ILE A 343 35.64 2.30 24.07
CA ILE A 343 36.85 2.57 23.29
C ILE A 343 36.70 1.99 21.88
N THR A 344 37.33 2.62 20.89
CA THR A 344 37.31 2.15 19.50
C THR A 344 38.13 0.88 19.31
N LYS A 345 37.90 0.14 18.21
CA LYS A 345 38.74 -1.01 17.83
C LYS A 345 40.24 -0.68 17.75
N THR A 346 40.57 0.50 17.22
CA THR A 346 41.96 0.93 17.06
C THR A 346 42.63 1.15 18.41
N GLU A 347 41.94 1.87 19.31
CA GLU A 347 42.39 2.09 20.69
C GLU A 347 42.53 0.76 21.44
N LEU A 348 41.54 -0.13 21.33
CA LEU A 348 41.58 -1.46 21.96
C LEU A 348 42.81 -2.28 21.51
N LYS A 349 43.12 -2.28 20.21
CA LYS A 349 44.29 -3.00 19.68
C LYS A 349 45.59 -2.45 20.21
N ALA A 350 45.72 -1.13 20.24
CA ALA A 350 46.90 -0.47 20.79
C ALA A 350 47.04 -0.78 22.29
N LEU A 351 45.92 -0.72 23.02
CA LEU A 351 45.85 -0.97 24.46
C LEU A 351 46.20 -2.41 24.83
N LEU A 352 45.55 -3.41 24.21
CA LEU A 352 45.79 -4.83 24.51
C LEU A 352 46.97 -5.43 23.75
N ARG A 353 47.57 -4.68 22.81
CA ARG A 353 48.65 -5.12 21.91
C ARG A 353 48.28 -6.40 21.14
N ILE A 354 47.09 -6.39 20.54
CA ILE A 354 46.52 -7.51 19.76
C ILE A 354 46.18 -7.12 18.33
N ASN A 355 46.03 -8.12 17.45
CA ASN A 355 45.65 -7.91 16.05
C ASN A 355 44.12 -7.89 15.84
N ASP A 356 43.66 -7.45 14.64
CA ASP A 356 42.21 -7.35 14.31
C ASP A 356 41.49 -8.70 14.39
N SER A 357 42.15 -9.78 13.95
CA SER A 357 41.60 -11.14 14.00
C SER A 357 41.27 -11.56 15.43
N THR A 358 42.09 -11.16 16.40
CA THR A 358 41.90 -11.46 17.81
C THR A 358 40.78 -10.60 18.40
N VAL A 359 40.69 -9.32 18.05
CA VAL A 359 39.55 -8.49 18.45
C VAL A 359 38.24 -9.09 17.96
N LYS A 360 38.21 -9.56 16.70
CA LYS A 360 37.03 -10.21 16.14
C LYS A 360 36.66 -11.48 16.90
N LEU A 361 37.63 -12.34 17.18
CA LEU A 361 37.43 -13.54 18.00
C LEU A 361 36.86 -13.22 19.38
N LEU A 362 37.44 -12.25 20.09
CA LEU A 362 36.98 -11.87 21.44
C LEU A 362 35.54 -11.31 21.46
N VAL A 363 35.10 -10.69 20.37
CA VAL A 363 33.70 -10.24 20.22
C VAL A 363 32.78 -11.40 19.88
N GLU A 364 33.19 -12.30 18.99
CA GLU A 364 32.40 -13.47 18.57
C GLU A 364 32.20 -14.46 19.72
N GLU A 365 33.22 -14.69 20.53
CA GLU A 365 33.20 -15.55 21.72
C GLU A 365 32.58 -14.86 22.95
N GLY A 366 32.15 -13.60 22.83
CA GLY A 366 31.43 -12.88 23.89
C GLY A 366 32.27 -12.31 25.03
N PHE A 367 33.61 -12.37 24.95
CA PHE A 367 34.50 -11.74 25.94
C PHE A 367 34.47 -10.21 25.91
N LEU A 368 34.16 -9.61 24.75
CA LEU A 368 34.06 -8.17 24.58
C LEU A 368 32.70 -7.79 23.96
N GLU A 369 31.93 -6.94 24.66
CA GLU A 369 30.70 -6.38 24.13
C GLU A 369 31.04 -5.23 23.17
N MET A 370 30.66 -5.38 21.90
CA MET A 370 30.87 -4.35 20.88
C MET A 370 29.55 -3.80 20.38
N LYS A 371 29.40 -2.48 20.44
CA LYS A 371 28.27 -1.76 19.82
C LYS A 371 28.76 -0.85 18.73
N THR A 372 27.99 -0.80 17.64
CA THR A 372 28.24 0.14 16.56
C THR A 372 27.48 1.42 16.86
N ILE A 373 28.21 2.50 17.12
CA ILE A 373 27.62 3.82 17.36
C ILE A 373 27.83 4.76 16.17
N LYS A 374 26.96 5.75 16.04
CA LYS A 374 27.10 6.85 15.08
C LYS A 374 27.58 8.09 15.85
N ARG A 375 28.86 8.49 15.71
CA ARG A 375 29.37 9.71 16.36
C ARG A 375 28.70 10.97 15.80
N SER A 376 28.30 11.89 16.70
CA SER A 376 27.56 13.13 16.44
C SER A 376 28.03 13.88 15.18
N ARG A 377 29.27 14.38 15.10
CA ARG A 377 29.69 15.32 14.04
C ARG A 377 29.88 14.74 12.62
N HIS A 378 30.03 13.41 12.48
CA HIS A 378 30.32 12.79 11.17
C HIS A 378 29.42 11.59 10.82
N ARG A 379 28.57 11.13 11.76
CA ARG A 379 27.71 9.93 11.70
C ARG A 379 28.38 8.71 11.06
N ARG A 380 29.71 8.60 11.15
CA ARG A 380 30.46 7.40 10.74
C ARG A 380 30.15 6.32 11.77
N ALA A 381 29.67 5.17 11.29
CA ALA A 381 29.46 4.01 12.12
C ALA A 381 30.83 3.53 12.62
N ILE A 382 31.04 3.55 13.94
CA ILE A 382 32.26 3.09 14.59
C ILE A 382 31.88 2.02 15.60
N GLY A 383 32.54 0.87 15.52
CA GLY A 383 32.45 -0.17 16.55
C GLY A 383 33.23 0.26 17.79
N MET A 384 32.54 0.36 18.92
CA MET A 384 33.14 0.62 20.23
C MET A 384 32.92 -0.56 21.16
N VAL A 385 33.95 -0.88 21.93
CA VAL A 385 33.91 -1.91 22.96
C VAL A 385 33.52 -1.28 24.29
N GLY A 386 32.57 -1.90 24.98
CA GLY A 386 32.09 -1.48 26.29
C GLY A 386 33.19 -1.54 27.34
N ILE A 387 33.26 -0.50 28.18
CA ILE A 387 34.25 -0.42 29.26
C ILE A 387 34.08 -1.57 30.26
N GLY A 388 32.83 -1.95 30.56
CA GLY A 388 32.53 -3.04 31.49
C GLY A 388 33.10 -4.39 31.06
N SER A 389 32.82 -4.82 29.83
CA SER A 389 33.35 -6.08 29.30
C SER A 389 34.88 -6.06 29.18
N LEU A 390 35.47 -4.90 28.83
CA LEU A 390 36.92 -4.76 28.78
C LEU A 390 37.54 -4.94 30.17
N LYS A 391 36.95 -4.34 31.21
CA LYS A 391 37.43 -4.48 32.59
C LYS A 391 37.38 -5.94 33.05
N GLN A 392 36.29 -6.63 32.77
CA GLN A 392 36.15 -8.07 33.06
C GLN A 392 37.21 -8.90 32.33
N PHE A 393 37.41 -8.64 31.04
CA PHE A 393 38.43 -9.34 30.26
C PHE A 393 39.84 -9.15 30.85
N VAL A 394 40.22 -7.90 31.15
CA VAL A 394 41.56 -7.61 31.71
C VAL A 394 41.71 -8.12 33.15
N GLN A 395 40.63 -8.42 33.87
CA GLN A 395 40.68 -9.04 35.20
C GLN A 395 41.04 -10.53 35.15
N SER A 396 40.56 -11.26 34.14
CA SER A 396 40.76 -12.72 34.03
C SER A 396 41.89 -13.09 33.08
N TYR A 397 42.16 -12.27 32.07
CA TYR A 397 43.08 -12.59 31.00
C TYR A 397 44.19 -11.54 30.84
N VAL A 398 45.31 -11.98 30.27
CA VAL A 398 46.44 -11.14 29.88
C VAL A 398 46.97 -11.57 28.53
N THR A 399 47.34 -10.61 27.68
CA THR A 399 47.89 -10.89 26.35
C THR A 399 49.40 -10.99 26.41
N LEU A 400 50.02 -11.80 25.55
CA LEU A 400 51.48 -11.90 25.47
C LEU A 400 52.14 -10.53 25.25
N GLY A 401 51.53 -9.69 24.42
CA GLY A 401 52.01 -8.33 24.14
C GLY A 401 52.03 -7.44 25.38
N LEU A 402 51.10 -7.64 26.31
CA LEU A 402 51.08 -6.95 27.60
C LEU A 402 52.12 -7.50 28.57
N ILE A 403 52.27 -8.83 28.68
CA ILE A 403 53.31 -9.44 29.52
C ILE A 403 54.70 -8.95 29.08
N ALA A 404 54.96 -8.98 27.78
CA ALA A 404 56.22 -8.50 27.21
C ALA A 404 56.48 -7.01 27.49
N ALA A 405 55.43 -6.20 27.46
CA ALA A 405 55.54 -4.78 27.78
C ALA A 405 55.81 -4.51 29.27
N ASP A 406 55.18 -5.27 30.17
CA ASP A 406 55.38 -5.13 31.62
C ASP A 406 56.77 -5.63 32.05
N GLU A 407 57.31 -6.66 31.40
CA GLU A 407 58.67 -7.18 31.64
C GLU A 407 59.77 -6.40 30.89
N GLY A 408 59.41 -5.56 29.92
CA GLY A 408 60.36 -4.80 29.10
C GLY A 408 61.18 -5.66 28.12
N VAL A 409 60.66 -6.81 27.70
CA VAL A 409 61.36 -7.79 26.83
C VAL A 409 60.62 -7.98 25.52
N GLN A 410 61.29 -8.58 24.52
CA GLN A 410 60.64 -8.96 23.28
C GLN A 410 59.65 -10.12 23.48
N GLY A 411 58.51 -10.06 22.80
CA GLY A 411 57.43 -11.06 22.94
C GLY A 411 57.85 -12.49 22.65
N GLN A 412 58.81 -12.71 21.73
CA GLN A 412 59.31 -14.05 21.41
C GLN A 412 60.06 -14.70 22.57
N ALA A 413 60.78 -13.91 23.37
CA ALA A 413 61.50 -14.41 24.55
C ALA A 413 60.51 -14.87 25.63
N ILE A 414 59.44 -14.09 25.85
CA ILE A 414 58.36 -14.45 26.76
C ILE A 414 57.63 -15.70 26.26
N TYR A 415 57.32 -15.78 24.97
CA TYR A 415 56.67 -16.95 24.38
C TYR A 415 57.49 -18.23 24.56
N ALA A 416 58.81 -18.18 24.30
CA ALA A 416 59.70 -19.33 24.50
C ALA A 416 59.72 -19.78 25.97
N LYS A 417 59.73 -18.83 26.91
CA LYS A 417 59.72 -19.11 28.35
C LYS A 417 58.39 -19.71 28.81
N LEU A 418 57.27 -19.17 28.38
CA LEU A 418 55.93 -19.69 28.70
C LEU A 418 55.71 -21.09 28.12
N ARG A 419 56.21 -21.34 26.89
CA ARG A 419 56.16 -22.65 26.27
C ARG A 419 57.00 -23.69 27.03
N GLY A 420 58.16 -23.29 27.55
CA GLY A 420 59.00 -24.17 28.38
C GLY A 420 58.41 -24.50 29.76
N LEU A 421 57.33 -23.81 30.15
CA LEU A 421 56.56 -24.07 31.38
C LEU A 421 55.24 -24.82 31.08
N ASP A 422 55.09 -25.35 29.86
CA ASP A 422 53.90 -26.06 29.38
C ASP A 422 52.57 -25.29 29.54
N LEU A 423 52.63 -23.96 29.56
CA LEU A 423 51.44 -23.12 29.62
C LEU A 423 50.76 -23.01 28.25
N ILE A 424 49.48 -23.41 28.22
CA ILE A 424 48.68 -23.41 27.00
C ILE A 424 47.92 -22.09 26.89
N PRO A 425 48.13 -21.29 25.82
CA PRO A 425 47.34 -20.09 25.60
C PRO A 425 45.88 -20.44 25.25
N PHE A 426 44.96 -19.57 25.68
CA PHE A 426 43.56 -19.58 25.27
C PHE A 426 43.42 -19.53 23.74
N THR A 427 44.28 -18.77 23.07
CA THR A 427 44.36 -18.69 21.61
C THR A 427 45.54 -19.51 21.08
N GLN A 428 45.27 -20.59 20.34
CA GLN A 428 46.30 -21.52 19.86
C GLN A 428 46.64 -21.36 18.37
N SER A 429 45.78 -20.68 17.59
CA SER A 429 46.02 -20.46 16.17
C SER A 429 47.06 -19.36 15.94
N PRO A 430 48.01 -19.52 14.99
CA PRO A 430 49.00 -18.48 14.66
C PRO A 430 48.37 -17.21 14.09
N LYS A 431 47.09 -17.25 13.69
CA LYS A 431 46.32 -16.09 13.23
C LYS A 431 46.00 -15.12 14.37
N TYR A 432 45.97 -15.58 15.61
CA TYR A 432 45.55 -14.81 16.78
C TYR A 432 46.74 -14.43 17.65
N SER A 433 46.64 -13.30 18.33
CA SER A 433 47.54 -12.92 19.41
C SER A 433 47.34 -13.88 20.58
N LEU A 434 48.44 -14.28 21.23
CA LEU A 434 48.39 -15.24 22.34
C LEU A 434 47.82 -14.58 23.61
N ILE A 435 46.83 -15.22 24.20
CA ILE A 435 46.11 -14.80 25.40
C ILE A 435 46.22 -15.90 26.45
N TYR A 436 46.49 -15.54 27.69
CA TYR A 436 46.61 -16.47 28.81
C TYR A 436 45.67 -16.08 29.93
N HIS A 437 45.23 -17.06 30.71
CA HIS A 437 44.54 -16.77 31.96
C HIS A 437 45.55 -16.27 32.98
N ARG A 438 45.15 -15.31 33.81
CA ARG A 438 46.09 -14.64 34.73
C ARG A 438 46.57 -15.52 35.87
N SER A 439 45.74 -16.44 36.36
CA SER A 439 46.16 -17.43 37.37
C SER A 439 47.42 -18.15 36.92
N ASP A 440 47.43 -18.58 35.66
CA ASP A 440 48.48 -19.43 35.11
C ASP A 440 49.81 -18.67 34.98
N ILE A 441 49.74 -17.35 34.75
CA ILE A 441 50.91 -16.48 34.65
C ILE A 441 51.42 -16.04 36.02
N ALA A 442 50.53 -15.82 36.99
CA ALA A 442 50.90 -15.40 38.34
C ALA A 442 51.80 -16.44 39.02
N ASP A 443 51.54 -17.72 38.78
CA ASP A 443 52.32 -18.85 39.32
C ASP A 443 53.72 -18.97 38.71
N CYS A 444 53.99 -18.26 37.61
CA CYS A 444 55.25 -18.36 36.85
C CYS A 444 56.26 -17.23 37.13
N GLY A 445 56.00 -16.38 38.14
CA GLY A 445 56.94 -15.36 38.62
C GLY A 445 57.13 -14.15 37.70
N PHE A 446 56.18 -13.90 36.79
CA PHE A 446 56.18 -12.69 35.96
C PHE A 446 55.61 -11.47 36.71
N ARG A 447 56.19 -10.30 36.49
CA ARG A 447 55.72 -8.99 36.95
C ARG A 447 54.49 -8.53 36.16
N VAL A 448 53.39 -9.25 36.30
CA VAL A 448 52.12 -8.85 35.68
C VAL A 448 51.33 -8.01 36.66
N ARG A 449 50.94 -6.80 36.25
CA ARG A 449 50.08 -5.92 37.06
C ARG A 449 48.73 -6.59 37.30
N SER A 450 48.11 -6.34 38.46
CA SER A 450 46.73 -6.79 38.70
C SER A 450 45.79 -6.24 37.62
N GLY A 451 44.73 -6.98 37.29
CA GLY A 451 43.79 -6.58 36.24
C GLY A 451 43.20 -5.19 36.45
N ASN A 452 42.90 -4.82 37.70
CA ASN A 452 42.45 -3.47 38.05
C ASN A 452 43.54 -2.41 37.83
N GLN A 453 44.76 -2.59 38.32
CA GLN A 453 45.84 -1.62 38.11
C GLN A 453 46.22 -1.48 36.64
N GLN A 454 46.16 -2.56 35.88
CA GLN A 454 46.45 -2.55 34.45
C GLN A 454 45.35 -1.82 33.69
N PHE A 455 44.08 -2.08 34.04
CA PHE A 455 42.94 -1.34 33.49
C PHE A 455 43.01 0.16 33.82
N GLU A 456 43.29 0.55 35.07
CA GLU A 456 43.41 1.96 35.46
C GLU A 456 44.58 2.65 34.74
N ALA A 457 45.72 1.98 34.61
CA ALA A 457 46.85 2.47 33.83
C ALA A 457 46.54 2.57 32.33
N MET A 458 45.76 1.63 31.78
CA MET A 458 45.27 1.65 30.40
C MET A 458 44.34 2.86 30.16
N MET A 459 43.37 3.08 31.04
CA MET A 459 42.44 4.20 30.95
C MET A 459 43.16 5.55 31.11
N THR A 460 44.09 5.65 32.06
CA THR A 460 44.90 6.87 32.26
C THR A 460 45.75 7.22 31.03
N ARG A 461 46.33 6.21 30.35
CA ARG A 461 47.08 6.43 29.09
C ARG A 461 46.17 6.93 27.98
N LEU A 462 45.00 6.30 27.82
CA LEU A 462 44.03 6.71 26.82
C LEU A 462 43.55 8.14 27.05
N ASP A 463 43.24 8.51 28.30
CA ASP A 463 42.85 9.87 28.66
C ASP A 463 43.95 10.90 28.36
N ASN A 464 45.21 10.56 28.61
CA ASN A 464 46.34 11.43 28.28
C ASN A 464 46.54 11.58 26.76
N GLU A 465 46.36 10.52 25.98
CA GLU A 465 46.42 10.54 24.51
C GLU A 465 45.24 11.32 23.89
N LEU A 466 44.06 11.23 24.49
CA LEU A 466 42.89 12.02 24.11
C LEU A 466 43.09 13.50 24.44
N ARG A 467 43.75 13.83 25.56
CA ARG A 467 44.11 15.21 25.93
C ARG A 467 45.17 15.80 25.00
N THR A 468 46.15 15.03 24.54
CA THR A 468 47.18 15.52 23.60
C THR A 468 46.67 15.69 22.17
N THR A 469 45.69 14.89 21.75
CA THR A 469 44.98 15.05 20.46
C THR A 469 43.90 16.14 20.48
N SER A 470 43.55 16.66 21.67
CA SER A 470 42.55 17.74 21.86
C SER A 470 43.16 19.12 22.11
N ARG A 471 44.47 19.33 21.94
CA ARG A 471 45.02 20.69 21.88
C ARG A 471 44.65 21.31 20.53
N PRO A 472 43.83 22.37 20.46
CA PRO A 472 43.75 23.15 19.25
C PRO A 472 45.14 23.73 19.00
N GLN A 473 45.69 23.52 17.80
CA GLN A 473 46.71 24.41 17.28
C GLN A 473 46.05 25.80 17.22
N LEU A 474 46.30 26.61 18.25
CA LEU A 474 46.07 28.04 18.19
C LEU A 474 46.90 28.55 17.01
N LEU A 475 46.22 28.77 15.88
CA LEU A 475 46.70 29.65 14.83
C LEU A 475 46.92 31.00 15.49
N THR A 476 48.17 31.29 15.82
CA THR A 476 48.66 32.63 16.11
C THR A 476 48.25 33.53 14.95
N GLN A 477 47.34 34.45 15.21
CA GLN A 477 47.04 35.55 14.29
C GLN A 477 48.33 36.36 14.07
N PRO A 478 48.67 36.75 12.83
CA PRO A 478 49.69 37.75 12.63
C PRO A 478 49.16 39.10 13.15
N ASN A 479 49.92 39.71 14.05
CA ASN A 479 49.77 41.11 14.47
C ASN A 479 49.65 42.01 13.23
N LEU A 480 48.47 42.58 12.99
CA LEU A 480 48.32 43.80 12.21
C LEU A 480 48.38 44.99 13.19
N SER A 481 49.59 45.23 13.70
CA SER A 481 50.00 46.52 14.25
C SER A 481 50.96 47.14 13.25
N GLY A 482 50.48 48.09 12.46
CA GLY A 482 51.24 48.76 11.42
C GLY A 482 50.54 50.02 10.94
N GLU A 483 50.30 50.97 11.84
CA GLU A 483 50.25 52.37 11.45
C GLU A 483 51.58 52.74 10.78
N ARG A 484 51.53 53.33 9.57
CA ARG A 484 52.13 54.64 9.26
C ARG A 484 52.07 54.96 7.75
N ARG A 485 51.44 56.11 7.51
CA ARG A 485 51.48 57.02 6.35
C ARG A 485 50.67 56.65 5.11
#